data_AF-A0A7I4Z4U7-F1
#
_entry.id   AF-A0A7I4Z4U7-F1
#
_cell.length_a   1.000
_cell.length_b   1.000
_cell.length_c   1.000
_cell.angle_alpha   90.00
_cell.angle_beta   90.00
_cell.angle_gamma   90.00
#
_symmetry.space_group_name_H-M   'P 1'
#
loop_
_entity.id
_entity.type
_entity.pdbx_description
1 polymer ?
#
loop_
_entity_poly.entity_id
_entity_poly.type
_entity_poly.pdbx_seq_one_letter_code
_entity_poly.pdbx_strand_id
1 'polypeptide(L)'
;VMAHLITPVDIPGIVKDFQKIVVDLKESDKINRSLSYAHRVADVIQRRCGDAAVRHIPGQDIEEHKKNRNRQLRDLDNENRQLRQLYEDSQWTLHLVMEAHRRLMEATFGKDNDLASTRKQNEEEEENTKQEFYVNAARMTKAVHDIFEHEKEMSDKIQKRVEELRVENDILRCILDSESGADIQSIYDRLENKTPKHSPRSSQDDFGRYAHGDGASRDRDEEATPRKKASVILNPSMN
;
A
#
# COMPACT_ATOMS: atom_id res chain seq x y z
N VAL A 1 3.41 33.90 12.70
CA VAL A 1 2.02 34.39 12.79
C VAL A 1 1.37 34.13 11.44
N MET A 2 0.54 33.08 11.34
CA MET A 2 -0.12 32.71 10.08
C MET A 2 -1.50 33.36 10.05
N ALA A 3 -1.71 34.25 9.07
CA ALA A 3 -2.99 34.94 8.86
C ALA A 3 -4.00 33.96 8.25
N HIS A 4 -5.08 33.67 8.98
CA HIS A 4 -6.26 33.01 8.41
C HIS A 4 -7.03 34.02 7.56
N LEU A 5 -7.02 33.83 6.23
CA LEU A 5 -7.97 34.50 5.33
C LEU A 5 -9.37 33.96 5.62
N ILE A 6 -10.20 34.76 6.27
CA ILE A 6 -11.64 34.52 6.38
C ILE A 6 -12.25 34.92 5.03
N THR A 7 -12.79 33.96 4.29
CA THR A 7 -13.56 34.24 3.07
C THR A 7 -14.81 35.04 3.43
N PRO A 8 -15.14 36.12 2.69
CA PRO A 8 -16.34 36.89 2.97
C PRO A 8 -17.58 36.04 2.66
N VAL A 9 -18.46 35.90 3.65
CA VAL A 9 -19.73 35.19 3.51
C VAL A 9 -20.64 35.99 2.59
N ASP A 10 -21.05 35.41 1.46
CA ASP A 10 -21.97 36.02 0.50
C ASP A 10 -23.43 35.95 1.01
N ILE A 11 -23.73 36.82 1.96
CA ILE A 11 -25.06 36.96 2.58
C ILE A 11 -26.16 37.19 1.52
N PRO A 12 -25.98 38.03 0.48
CA PRO A 12 -26.96 38.17 -0.60
C PRO A 12 -27.27 36.88 -1.36
N GLY A 13 -26.27 36.03 -1.62
CA GLY A 13 -26.47 34.71 -2.23
C GLY A 13 -27.32 33.79 -1.36
N ILE A 14 -27.00 33.72 -0.06
CA ILE A 14 -27.74 32.94 0.93
C ILE A 14 -29.21 33.39 1.02
N VAL A 15 -29.47 34.70 1.02
CA VAL A 15 -30.84 35.24 1.08
C VAL A 15 -31.65 34.86 -0.17
N LYS A 16 -31.05 34.84 -1.37
CA LYS A 16 -31.72 34.38 -2.59
C LYS A 16 -32.04 32.90 -2.55
N ASP A 17 -31.13 32.09 -2.04
CA ASP A 17 -31.35 30.64 -1.89
C ASP A 17 -32.48 30.36 -0.90
N PHE A 18 -32.53 31.07 0.23
CA PHE A 18 -33.65 30.97 1.17
C PHE A 18 -34.98 31.43 0.56
N GLN A 19 -34.99 32.53 -0.22
CA GLN A 19 -36.19 32.97 -0.92
C GLN A 19 -36.69 31.91 -1.91
N LYS A 20 -35.77 31.29 -2.66
CA LYS A 20 -36.10 30.20 -3.59
C LYS A 20 -36.67 28.99 -2.85
N ILE A 21 -36.02 28.56 -1.78
CA ILE A 21 -36.48 27.45 -0.94
C ILE A 21 -37.90 27.69 -0.41
N VAL A 22 -38.21 28.91 0.06
CA VAL A 22 -39.56 29.25 0.55
C VAL A 22 -40.61 29.20 -0.56
N VAL A 23 -40.27 29.62 -1.77
CA VAL A 23 -41.18 29.51 -2.94
C VAL A 23 -41.41 28.04 -3.28
N ASP A 24 -40.35 27.23 -3.36
CA ASP A 24 -40.43 25.80 -3.65
C ASP A 24 -41.25 25.04 -2.60
N LEU A 25 -41.09 25.37 -1.31
CA LEU A 25 -41.90 24.83 -0.21
C LEU A 25 -43.38 25.20 -0.37
N LYS A 26 -43.68 26.45 -0.76
CA LYS A 26 -45.06 26.90 -0.97
C LYS A 26 -45.72 26.21 -2.18
N GLU A 27 -44.95 25.88 -3.21
CA GLU A 27 -45.43 25.09 -4.35
C GLU A 27 -45.62 23.62 -3.99
N SER A 28 -44.67 23.04 -3.24
CA SER A 28 -44.78 21.69 -2.67
C SER A 28 -46.03 21.54 -1.79
N ASP A 29 -46.34 22.54 -0.96
CA ASP A 29 -47.57 22.55 -0.15
C ASP A 29 -48.84 22.57 -1.00
N LYS A 30 -48.84 23.27 -2.14
CA LYS A 30 -49.97 23.24 -3.08
C LYS A 30 -50.12 21.86 -3.73
N ILE A 31 -49.01 21.24 -4.12
CA ILE A 31 -48.98 19.88 -4.69
C ILE A 31 -49.48 18.88 -3.65
N ASN A 32 -49.01 18.96 -2.40
CA ASN A 32 -49.45 18.10 -1.30
C ASN A 32 -50.93 18.27 -0.96
N ARG A 33 -51.47 19.50 -1.03
CA ARG A 33 -52.91 19.75 -0.89
C ARG A 33 -53.70 19.16 -2.06
N SER A 34 -53.22 19.32 -3.29
CA SER A 34 -53.82 18.72 -4.48
C SER A 34 -53.80 17.20 -4.41
N LEU A 35 -52.70 16.61 -3.95
CA LEU A 35 -52.54 15.18 -3.76
C LEU A 35 -53.45 14.66 -2.63
N SER A 36 -53.53 15.39 -1.51
CA SER A 36 -54.47 15.07 -0.42
C SER A 36 -55.92 15.15 -0.88
N TYR A 37 -56.27 16.13 -1.72
CA TYR A 37 -57.58 16.23 -2.33
C TYR A 37 -57.85 15.06 -3.29
N ALA A 38 -56.89 14.70 -4.15
CA ALA A 38 -56.99 13.55 -5.05
C ALA A 38 -57.15 12.23 -4.27
N HIS A 39 -56.40 12.03 -3.18
CA HIS A 39 -56.59 10.88 -2.29
C HIS A 39 -57.96 10.90 -1.61
N ARG A 40 -58.44 12.05 -1.13
CA ARG A 40 -59.79 12.16 -0.57
C ARG A 40 -60.87 11.85 -1.61
N VAL A 41 -60.70 12.29 -2.86
CA VAL A 41 -61.61 11.95 -3.97
C VAL A 41 -61.53 10.47 -4.30
N ALA A 42 -60.33 9.88 -4.36
CA ALA A 42 -60.12 8.45 -4.58
C ALA A 42 -60.75 7.62 -3.45
N ASP A 43 -60.64 8.06 -2.19
CA ASP A 43 -61.30 7.47 -1.03
C ASP A 43 -62.83 7.55 -1.12
N VAL A 44 -63.38 8.68 -1.56
CA VAL A 44 -64.82 8.87 -1.75
C VAL A 44 -65.32 8.00 -2.91
N ILE A 45 -64.55 7.88 -3.99
CA ILE A 45 -64.84 6.97 -5.10
C ILE A 45 -64.76 5.53 -4.60
N GLN A 46 -63.72 5.14 -3.86
CA GLN A 46 -63.59 3.81 -3.27
C GLN A 46 -64.70 3.49 -2.26
N ARG A 47 -65.18 4.48 -1.47
CA ARG A 47 -66.30 4.28 -0.54
C ARG A 47 -67.65 4.24 -1.26
N ARG A 48 -67.86 5.03 -2.32
CA ARG A 48 -69.05 4.91 -3.20
C ARG A 48 -69.03 3.65 -4.07
N CYS A 49 -67.85 3.17 -4.44
CA CYS A 49 -67.64 1.89 -5.13
C CYS A 49 -67.46 0.71 -4.16
N GLY A 50 -67.44 0.97 -2.84
CA GLY A 50 -67.21 -0.02 -1.79
C GLY A 50 -68.36 -1.00 -1.62
N ASP A 51 -69.50 -0.71 -2.24
CA ASP A 51 -70.65 -1.61 -2.35
C ASP A 51 -70.91 -2.06 -3.81
N ALA A 52 -69.93 -1.82 -4.69
CA ALA A 52 -69.93 -2.24 -6.09
C ALA A 52 -68.85 -3.30 -6.36
N ALA A 53 -68.60 -4.17 -5.40
CA ALA A 53 -67.68 -5.29 -5.54
C ALA A 53 -68.14 -6.38 -6.56
N VAL A 54 -69.19 -6.15 -7.36
CA VAL A 54 -69.57 -6.97 -8.53
C VAL A 54 -70.40 -6.15 -9.54
N ARG A 55 -69.86 -5.07 -10.12
CA ARG A 55 -70.40 -4.57 -11.39
C ARG A 55 -69.36 -4.70 -12.48
N HIS A 56 -69.49 -5.83 -13.17
CA HIS A 56 -68.85 -6.20 -14.42
C HIS A 56 -68.72 -4.98 -15.34
N ILE A 57 -67.50 -4.56 -15.68
CA ILE A 57 -67.27 -3.78 -16.90
C ILE A 57 -67.28 -4.83 -18.03
N PRO A 58 -68.21 -4.77 -18.99
CA PRO A 58 -68.23 -5.73 -20.09
C PRO A 58 -66.90 -5.67 -20.85
N GLY A 59 -66.09 -6.74 -20.78
CA GLY A 59 -64.80 -6.88 -21.48
C GLY A 59 -63.53 -6.99 -20.61
N GLN A 60 -63.61 -6.85 -19.28
CA GLN A 60 -62.44 -7.08 -18.41
C GLN A 60 -62.41 -8.52 -17.87
N ASP A 61 -61.36 -9.27 -18.21
CA ASP A 61 -61.06 -10.59 -17.63
C ASP A 61 -60.59 -10.40 -16.18
N ILE A 62 -61.54 -10.54 -15.25
CA ILE A 62 -61.31 -10.42 -13.80
C ILE A 62 -60.24 -11.40 -13.32
N GLU A 63 -60.08 -12.56 -13.96
CA GLU A 63 -59.05 -13.53 -13.61
C GLU A 63 -57.66 -13.10 -14.05
N GLU A 64 -57.53 -12.45 -15.21
CA GLU A 64 -56.26 -11.90 -15.67
C GLU A 64 -55.78 -10.75 -14.76
N HIS A 65 -56.68 -9.86 -14.34
CA HIS A 65 -56.36 -8.80 -13.39
C HIS A 65 -55.92 -9.34 -12.02
N LYS A 66 -56.57 -10.40 -11.51
CA LYS A 66 -56.15 -11.08 -10.28
C LYS A 66 -54.77 -11.73 -10.44
N LYS A 67 -54.50 -12.39 -11.57
CA LYS A 67 -53.19 -13.01 -11.86
C LYS A 67 -52.08 -11.96 -11.92
N ASN A 68 -52.32 -10.82 -12.57
CA ASN A 68 -51.35 -9.73 -12.64
C ASN A 68 -51.08 -9.13 -11.25
N ARG A 69 -52.13 -8.86 -10.46
CA ARG A 69 -51.98 -8.40 -9.07
C ARG A 69 -51.19 -9.39 -8.21
N ASN A 70 -51.45 -10.70 -8.35
CA ASN A 70 -50.72 -11.75 -7.63
C ASN A 70 -49.27 -11.91 -8.10
N ARG A 71 -48.93 -11.51 -9.34
CA ARG A 71 -47.54 -11.43 -9.80
C ARG A 71 -46.85 -10.24 -9.14
N GLN A 72 -47.46 -9.05 -9.21
CA GLN A 72 -46.92 -7.85 -8.56
C GLN A 72 -46.71 -8.02 -7.07
N LEU A 73 -47.63 -8.69 -6.36
CA LEU A 73 -47.45 -8.99 -4.93
C LEU A 73 -46.26 -9.91 -4.68
N ARG A 74 -46.04 -10.92 -5.54
CA ARG A 74 -44.87 -11.80 -5.42
C ARG A 74 -43.56 -11.07 -5.72
N ASP A 75 -43.57 -10.18 -6.70
CA ASP A 75 -42.40 -9.37 -7.05
C ASP A 75 -42.04 -8.43 -5.89
N LEU A 76 -43.04 -7.76 -5.30
CA LEU A 76 -42.85 -6.92 -4.11
C LEU A 76 -42.41 -7.71 -2.87
N ASP A 77 -42.92 -8.92 -2.66
CA ASP A 77 -42.47 -9.79 -1.56
C ASP A 77 -41.01 -10.24 -1.77
N ASN A 78 -40.62 -10.54 -3.01
CA ASN A 78 -39.24 -10.88 -3.35
C ASN A 78 -38.30 -9.69 -3.13
N GLU A 79 -38.68 -8.49 -3.59
CA GLU A 79 -37.92 -7.27 -3.35
C GLU A 79 -37.79 -6.97 -1.86
N ASN A 80 -38.88 -7.08 -1.08
CA ASN A 80 -38.82 -6.91 0.37
C ASN A 80 -37.89 -7.92 1.06
N ARG A 81 -37.88 -9.17 0.59
CA ARG A 81 -36.96 -10.19 1.10
C ARG A 81 -35.51 -9.84 0.78
N GLN A 82 -35.23 -9.38 -0.43
CA GLN A 82 -33.90 -8.93 -0.84
C GLN A 82 -33.44 -7.71 -0.04
N LEU A 83 -34.33 -6.75 0.21
CA LEU A 83 -34.02 -5.57 1.03
C LEU A 83 -33.69 -5.95 2.48
N ARG A 84 -34.41 -6.92 3.06
CA ARG A 84 -34.09 -7.43 4.40
C ARG A 84 -32.73 -8.11 4.44
N GLN A 85 -32.43 -8.94 3.44
CA GLN A 85 -31.11 -9.59 3.30
C GLN A 85 -29.99 -8.54 3.20
N LEU A 86 -30.16 -7.53 2.34
CA LEU A 86 -29.17 -6.46 2.16
C LEU A 86 -28.98 -5.64 3.44
N TYR A 87 -30.07 -5.38 4.18
CA TYR A 87 -30.01 -4.70 5.45
C TYR A 87 -29.19 -5.52 6.47
N GLU A 88 -29.44 -6.82 6.60
CA GLU A 88 -28.67 -7.72 7.46
C GLU A 88 -27.18 -7.75 7.07
N ASP A 89 -26.88 -7.87 5.78
CA ASP A 89 -25.50 -7.84 5.27
C ASP A 89 -24.80 -6.50 5.57
N SER A 90 -25.52 -5.39 5.46
CA SER A 90 -25.00 -4.06 5.78
C SER A 90 -24.72 -3.90 7.27
N GLN A 91 -25.60 -4.43 8.14
CA GLN A 91 -25.40 -4.45 9.59
C GLN A 91 -24.21 -5.32 9.98
N TRP A 92 -24.06 -6.49 9.35
CA TRP A 92 -22.91 -7.35 9.55
C TRP A 92 -21.60 -6.67 9.15
N THR A 93 -21.59 -6.05 7.97
CA THR A 93 -20.42 -5.31 7.47
C THR A 93 -20.04 -4.17 8.41
N LEU A 94 -21.03 -3.39 8.87
CA LEU A 94 -20.81 -2.32 9.84
C LEU A 94 -20.25 -2.86 11.15
N HIS A 95 -20.81 -3.94 11.69
CA HIS A 95 -20.29 -4.59 12.90
C HIS A 95 -18.82 -4.97 12.74
N LEU A 96 -18.44 -5.56 11.61
CA LEU A 96 -17.07 -5.98 11.34
C LEU A 96 -16.11 -4.78 11.27
N VAL A 97 -16.52 -3.69 10.59
CA VAL A 97 -15.74 -2.45 10.49
C VAL A 97 -15.59 -1.78 11.87
N MET A 98 -16.68 -1.68 12.62
CA MET A 98 -16.67 -1.11 13.98
C MET A 98 -15.80 -1.93 14.92
N GLU A 99 -15.82 -3.26 14.82
CA GLU A 99 -14.99 -4.17 15.60
C GLU A 99 -13.50 -4.04 15.23
N ALA A 100 -13.18 -3.93 13.94
CA ALA A 100 -11.82 -3.66 13.50
C ALA A 100 -11.32 -2.29 13.99
N HIS A 101 -12.18 -1.27 13.93
CA HIS A 101 -11.89 0.06 14.46
C HIS A 101 -11.70 0.02 15.99
N ARG A 102 -12.54 -0.72 16.73
CA ARG A 102 -12.39 -0.92 18.18
C ARG A 102 -11.05 -1.56 18.51
N ARG A 103 -10.66 -2.63 17.80
CA ARG A 103 -9.34 -3.28 18.00
C ARG A 103 -8.19 -2.34 17.68
N LEU A 104 -8.30 -1.50 16.64
CA LEU A 104 -7.30 -0.48 16.32
C LEU A 104 -7.19 0.56 17.44
N MET A 105 -8.33 1.02 17.97
CA MET A 105 -8.38 1.94 19.10
C MET A 105 -7.81 1.31 20.38
N GLU A 106 -8.10 0.03 20.64
CA GLU A 106 -7.51 -0.73 21.76
C GLU A 106 -5.99 -0.92 21.59
N ALA A 107 -5.50 -1.16 20.37
CA ALA A 107 -4.06 -1.26 20.12
C ALA A 107 -3.33 0.09 20.28
N THR A 108 -4.01 1.20 19.96
CA THR A 108 -3.42 2.56 20.01
C THR A 108 -3.60 3.25 21.35
N PHE A 109 -4.69 3.00 22.07
CA PHE A 109 -5.05 3.67 23.33
C PHE A 109 -5.34 2.70 24.49
N GLY A 110 -5.56 1.41 24.24
CA GLY A 110 -5.91 0.43 25.26
C GLY A 110 -4.78 0.07 26.22
N LYS A 111 -3.55 0.53 25.95
CA LYS A 111 -2.44 0.44 26.91
C LYS A 111 -2.56 1.43 28.07
N ASP A 112 -3.43 2.44 28.01
CA ASP A 112 -3.42 3.53 28.99
C ASP A 112 -4.22 3.26 30.29
N ASN A 113 -5.11 2.26 30.30
CA ASN A 113 -5.97 1.97 31.47
C ASN A 113 -5.40 0.91 32.43
N ASP A 114 -4.39 0.14 32.02
CA ASP A 114 -3.64 -0.76 32.92
C ASP A 114 -2.41 -0.07 33.55
N LEU A 115 -2.16 1.20 33.22
CA LEU A 115 -0.96 1.96 33.64
C LEU A 115 -0.91 2.33 35.13
N ALA A 116 -1.93 2.03 35.93
CA ALA A 116 -1.89 2.34 37.36
C ALA A 116 -1.28 1.22 38.20
N SER A 117 -1.49 -0.05 37.83
CA SER A 117 -0.98 -1.21 38.58
C SER A 117 0.06 -2.03 37.82
N THR A 118 -0.02 -2.07 36.48
CA THR A 118 0.92 -2.82 35.63
C THR A 118 2.14 -1.98 35.26
N ARG A 119 2.08 -0.65 35.42
CA ARG A 119 3.18 0.24 35.07
C ARG A 119 4.45 -0.02 35.88
N LYS A 120 4.37 -0.37 37.17
CA LYS A 120 5.59 -0.68 37.95
C LYS A 120 6.22 -2.03 37.59
N GLN A 121 5.41 -3.04 37.26
CA GLN A 121 5.92 -4.36 36.85
C GLN A 121 6.37 -4.36 35.39
N ASN A 122 5.62 -3.71 34.49
CA ASN A 122 6.02 -3.54 33.10
C ASN A 122 7.19 -2.57 32.95
N GLU A 123 7.36 -1.54 33.79
CA GLU A 123 8.57 -0.69 33.73
C GLU A 123 9.82 -1.49 34.11
N GLU A 124 9.77 -2.35 35.14
CA GLU A 124 10.91 -3.22 35.50
C GLU A 124 11.16 -4.33 34.45
N GLU A 125 10.12 -4.93 33.86
CA GLU A 125 10.26 -5.91 32.78
C GLU A 125 10.67 -5.27 31.45
N GLU A 126 10.18 -4.08 31.10
CA GLU A 126 10.62 -3.30 29.93
C GLU A 126 12.04 -2.78 30.11
N GLU A 127 12.44 -2.37 31.32
CA GLU A 127 13.81 -1.93 31.60
C GLU A 127 14.78 -3.10 31.59
N ASN A 128 14.40 -4.27 32.12
CA ASN A 128 15.19 -5.50 32.02
C ASN A 128 15.33 -5.97 30.57
N THR A 129 14.24 -6.02 29.79
CA THR A 129 14.31 -6.40 28.38
C THR A 129 15.11 -5.40 27.55
N LYS A 130 14.96 -4.10 27.81
CA LYS A 130 15.76 -3.04 27.16
C LYS A 130 17.24 -3.17 27.51
N GLN A 131 17.57 -3.49 28.76
CA GLN A 131 18.94 -3.74 29.19
C GLN A 131 19.51 -5.00 28.55
N GLU A 132 18.74 -6.08 28.44
CA GLU A 132 19.12 -7.28 27.69
C GLU A 132 19.37 -6.98 26.21
N PHE A 133 18.53 -6.15 25.58
CA PHE A 133 18.74 -5.66 24.22
C PHE A 133 20.04 -4.87 24.09
N TYR A 134 20.37 -3.98 25.03
CA TYR A 134 21.64 -3.25 24.98
C TYR A 134 22.84 -4.17 25.18
N VAL A 135 22.77 -5.13 26.09
CA VAL A 135 23.83 -6.12 26.31
C VAL A 135 23.99 -7.02 25.07
N ASN A 136 22.89 -7.41 24.43
CA ASN A 136 22.91 -8.21 23.21
C ASN A 136 23.45 -7.40 22.02
N ALA A 137 23.03 -6.14 21.86
CA ALA A 137 23.55 -5.23 20.85
C ALA A 137 25.05 -4.96 21.03
N ALA A 138 25.52 -4.78 22.27
CA ALA A 138 26.94 -4.62 22.57
C ALA A 138 27.72 -5.91 22.24
N ARG A 139 27.15 -7.09 22.53
CA ARG A 139 27.74 -8.38 22.19
C ARG A 139 27.82 -8.59 20.68
N MET A 140 26.76 -8.26 19.94
CA MET A 140 26.73 -8.29 18.48
C MET A 140 27.74 -7.31 17.89
N THR A 141 27.81 -6.09 18.39
CA THR A 141 28.78 -5.07 17.94
C THR A 141 30.21 -5.55 18.16
N LYS A 142 30.51 -6.15 19.31
CA LYS A 142 31.82 -6.76 19.58
C LYS A 142 32.11 -7.91 18.62
N ALA A 143 31.17 -8.82 18.42
CA ALA A 143 31.34 -9.95 17.50
C ALA A 143 31.58 -9.48 16.05
N VAL A 144 30.84 -8.46 15.59
CA VAL A 144 31.04 -7.84 14.28
C VAL A 144 32.40 -7.18 14.18
N HIS A 145 32.85 -6.47 15.23
CA HIS A 145 34.16 -5.85 15.26
C HIS A 145 35.29 -6.89 15.22
N ASP A 146 35.18 -7.98 15.99
CA ASP A 146 36.16 -9.07 15.99
C ASP A 146 36.27 -9.74 14.60
N ILE A 147 35.13 -9.93 13.91
CA ILE A 147 35.09 -10.43 12.52
C ILE A 147 35.76 -9.45 11.57
N PHE A 148 35.46 -8.15 11.71
CA PHE A 148 36.00 -7.11 10.85
C PHE A 148 37.52 -6.98 10.98
N GLU A 149 38.05 -7.01 12.20
CA GLU A 149 39.51 -6.99 12.41
C GLU A 149 40.17 -8.24 11.82
N HIS A 150 39.57 -9.41 11.97
CA HIS A 150 40.08 -10.63 11.35
C HIS A 150 40.03 -10.56 9.81
N GLU A 151 38.95 -10.03 9.22
CA GLU A 151 38.84 -9.82 7.77
C GLU A 151 39.90 -8.84 7.26
N LYS A 152 40.15 -7.76 8.01
CA LYS A 152 41.20 -6.79 7.71
C LYS A 152 42.59 -7.45 7.74
N GLU A 153 42.91 -8.21 8.78
CA GLU A 153 44.18 -8.96 8.85
C GLU A 153 44.34 -9.94 7.69
N MET A 154 43.26 -10.64 7.30
CA MET A 154 43.27 -11.55 6.16
C MET A 154 43.45 -10.80 4.84
N SER A 155 42.79 -9.66 4.68
CA SER A 155 42.96 -8.78 3.53
C SER A 155 44.39 -8.28 3.42
N ASP A 156 45.00 -7.85 4.52
CA ASP A 156 46.40 -7.40 4.55
C ASP A 156 47.36 -8.54 4.18
N LYS A 157 47.13 -9.77 4.69
CA LYS A 157 47.91 -10.96 4.31
C LYS A 157 47.77 -11.28 2.82
N ILE A 158 46.57 -11.20 2.27
CA ILE A 158 46.30 -11.41 0.84
C ILE A 158 46.99 -10.32 0.01
N GLN A 159 46.87 -9.06 0.40
CA GLN A 159 47.49 -7.93 -0.29
C GLN A 159 49.01 -8.06 -0.30
N LYS A 160 49.61 -8.45 0.83
CA LYS A 160 51.04 -8.76 0.89
C LYS A 160 51.41 -9.90 -0.07
N ARG A 161 50.62 -10.97 -0.11
CA ARG A 161 50.87 -12.10 -1.02
C ARG A 161 50.73 -11.72 -2.49
N VAL A 162 49.76 -10.86 -2.82
CA VAL A 162 49.60 -10.31 -4.18
C VAL A 162 50.82 -9.47 -4.55
N GLU A 163 51.35 -8.67 -3.63
CA GLU A 163 52.53 -7.86 -3.91
C GLU A 163 53.79 -8.73 -4.08
N GLU A 164 53.99 -9.75 -3.24
CA GLU A 164 55.06 -10.75 -3.42
C GLU A 164 54.98 -11.43 -4.80
N LEU A 165 53.78 -11.86 -5.21
CA LEU A 165 53.55 -12.49 -6.51
C LEU A 165 53.72 -11.49 -7.68
N ARG A 166 53.42 -10.21 -7.48
CA ARG A 166 53.70 -9.17 -8.47
C ARG A 166 55.18 -8.97 -8.66
N VAL A 167 55.95 -8.86 -7.58
CA VAL A 167 57.41 -8.76 -7.62
C VAL A 167 58.01 -10.00 -8.29
N GLU A 168 57.53 -11.20 -7.94
CA GLU A 168 57.95 -12.44 -8.60
C GLU A 168 57.64 -12.41 -10.11
N ASN A 169 56.44 -11.99 -10.51
CA ASN A 169 56.07 -11.87 -11.92
C ASN A 169 56.94 -10.84 -12.67
N ASP A 170 57.26 -9.72 -12.03
CA ASP A 170 58.12 -8.68 -12.61
C ASP A 170 59.57 -9.17 -12.76
N ILE A 171 60.09 -9.95 -11.79
CA ILE A 171 61.38 -10.62 -11.91
C ILE A 171 61.37 -11.61 -13.08
N LEU A 172 60.36 -12.47 -13.17
CA LEU A 172 60.22 -13.45 -14.25
C LEU A 172 60.13 -12.76 -15.63
N ARG A 173 59.40 -11.65 -15.73
CA ARG A 173 59.37 -10.82 -16.95
C ARG A 173 60.74 -10.24 -17.27
N CYS A 174 61.47 -9.72 -16.28
CA CYS A 174 62.82 -9.21 -16.50
C CYS A 174 63.79 -10.31 -16.96
N ILE A 175 63.64 -11.55 -16.47
CA ILE A 175 64.41 -12.71 -16.95
C ILE A 175 64.04 -13.06 -18.40
N LEU A 176 62.75 -13.11 -18.74
CA LEU A 176 62.29 -13.42 -20.10
C LEU A 176 62.64 -12.34 -21.13
N ASP A 177 62.61 -11.07 -20.73
CA ASP A 177 62.98 -9.92 -21.56
C ASP A 177 64.50 -9.77 -21.73
N SER A 178 65.31 -10.55 -20.99
CA SER A 178 66.77 -10.50 -21.06
C SER A 178 67.30 -11.47 -22.12
N GLU A 179 68.35 -11.06 -22.83
CA GLU A 179 69.03 -11.92 -23.81
C GLU A 179 69.66 -13.14 -23.12
N SER A 180 69.67 -14.29 -23.82
CA SER A 180 70.21 -15.56 -23.31
C SER A 180 71.69 -15.40 -22.93
N GLY A 181 71.97 -15.27 -21.62
CA GLY A 181 73.31 -15.04 -21.07
C GLY A 181 73.50 -13.79 -20.20
N ALA A 182 72.44 -13.01 -19.95
CA ALA A 182 72.52 -11.82 -19.08
C ALA A 182 72.83 -12.17 -17.61
N ASP A 183 73.73 -11.40 -17.01
CA ASP A 183 74.17 -11.54 -15.61
C ASP A 183 73.04 -11.16 -14.63
N ILE A 184 72.93 -11.88 -13.51
CA ILE A 184 71.87 -11.72 -12.51
C ILE A 184 71.84 -10.28 -11.98
N GLN A 185 73.01 -9.64 -11.87
CA GLN A 185 73.13 -8.26 -11.41
C GLN A 185 72.46 -7.26 -12.37
N SER A 186 72.56 -7.49 -13.69
CA SER A 186 71.94 -6.63 -14.71
C SER A 186 70.40 -6.71 -14.72
N ILE A 187 69.84 -7.86 -14.28
CA ILE A 187 68.39 -8.08 -14.15
C ILE A 187 67.86 -7.32 -12.93
N TYR A 188 68.59 -7.34 -11.81
CA TYR A 188 68.25 -6.59 -10.60
C TYR A 188 68.26 -5.07 -10.83
N ASP A 189 69.29 -4.53 -11.49
CA ASP A 189 69.40 -3.11 -11.78
C ASP A 189 68.24 -2.62 -12.69
N ARG A 190 67.72 -3.49 -13.57
CA ARG A 190 66.59 -3.17 -14.45
C ARG A 190 65.24 -3.18 -13.72
N LEU A 191 65.10 -4.02 -12.69
CA LEU A 191 63.93 -4.10 -11.83
C LEU A 191 63.82 -2.85 -10.94
N GLU A 192 64.94 -2.42 -10.34
CA GLU A 192 64.99 -1.23 -9.48
C GLU A 192 64.58 0.03 -10.25
N ASN A 193 64.98 0.14 -11.52
CA ASN A 193 64.63 1.24 -12.42
C ASN A 193 63.17 1.22 -12.93
N LYS A 194 62.46 0.09 -12.84
CA LYS A 194 61.06 -0.06 -13.30
C LYS A 194 60.02 0.16 -12.20
N THR A 195 60.37 0.08 -10.92
CA THR A 195 59.42 0.30 -9.82
C THR A 195 58.99 1.78 -9.74
N PRO A 196 57.72 2.15 -10.01
CA PRO A 196 57.25 3.51 -9.81
C PRO A 196 57.05 3.75 -8.30
N LYS A 197 57.66 4.80 -7.76
CA LYS A 197 57.36 5.34 -6.43
C LYS A 197 55.87 5.73 -6.37
N HIS A 198 55.02 4.86 -5.84
CA HIS A 198 53.60 5.16 -5.67
C HIS A 198 53.35 6.00 -4.41
N SER A 199 52.92 7.24 -4.65
CA SER A 199 52.37 8.19 -3.68
C SER A 199 51.13 7.60 -2.96
N PRO A 200 50.93 7.85 -1.65
CA PRO A 200 49.80 7.30 -0.91
C PRO A 200 48.50 7.99 -1.34
N ARG A 201 47.55 7.20 -1.82
CA ARG A 201 46.20 7.64 -2.20
C ARG A 201 45.39 7.81 -0.91
N SER A 202 45.15 9.05 -0.49
CA SER A 202 44.42 9.40 0.73
C SER A 202 42.97 8.93 0.67
N SER A 203 42.57 8.18 1.69
CA SER A 203 41.18 7.94 2.07
C SER A 203 40.58 9.21 2.68
N GLN A 204 39.55 9.77 2.05
CA GLN A 204 38.65 10.71 2.72
C GLN A 204 37.23 10.45 2.22
N ASP A 205 36.43 9.86 3.11
CA ASP A 205 34.98 9.80 3.02
C ASP A 205 34.41 11.22 3.03
N ASP A 206 33.44 11.52 2.15
CA ASP A 206 32.44 12.54 2.44
C ASP A 206 31.07 12.12 1.88
N PHE A 207 30.11 11.95 2.78
CA PHE A 207 28.71 11.63 2.52
C PHE A 207 27.97 12.93 2.19
N GLY A 208 27.29 13.04 1.04
CA GLY A 208 26.52 14.27 0.77
C GLY A 208 25.73 14.38 -0.52
N ARG A 209 24.77 13.47 -0.73
CA ARG A 209 23.37 13.66 -1.20
C ARG A 209 22.99 14.84 -2.15
N TYR A 210 22.11 14.47 -3.11
CA TYR A 210 21.23 15.26 -4.00
C TYR A 210 21.88 15.82 -5.27
N ALA A 211 21.24 15.90 -6.44
CA ALA A 211 20.02 15.34 -7.02
C ALA A 211 20.02 15.76 -8.50
N HIS A 212 19.33 14.98 -9.35
CA HIS A 212 18.94 15.26 -10.75
C HIS A 212 20.10 15.48 -11.75
N GLY A 213 20.09 14.95 -12.95
CA GLY A 213 19.06 14.34 -13.78
C GLY A 213 19.58 14.44 -15.22
N ASP A 214 19.08 13.55 -16.07
CA ASP A 214 19.22 13.56 -17.52
C ASP A 214 20.50 12.95 -18.11
N GLY A 215 20.40 11.64 -18.39
CA GLY A 215 21.33 10.91 -19.25
C GLY A 215 20.54 10.27 -20.38
N ALA A 216 20.40 11.00 -21.48
CA ALA A 216 19.93 10.47 -22.74
C ALA A 216 20.93 9.42 -23.29
N SER A 217 20.37 8.24 -23.58
CA SER A 217 20.65 7.40 -24.74
C SER A 217 22.11 7.14 -25.14
N ARG A 218 22.57 5.89 -24.96
CA ARG A 218 22.81 5.00 -26.11
C ARG A 218 23.18 3.57 -25.73
N ASP A 219 22.48 2.70 -26.43
CA ASP A 219 22.55 1.24 -26.51
C ASP A 219 23.96 0.67 -26.69
N ARG A 220 24.21 -0.45 -26.02
CA ARG A 220 25.06 -1.53 -26.53
C ARG A 220 24.40 -2.87 -26.23
N ASP A 221 24.03 -3.55 -27.31
CA ASP A 221 23.60 -4.94 -27.35
C ASP A 221 24.73 -5.88 -26.91
N GLU A 222 24.42 -6.82 -26.03
CA GLU A 222 25.13 -8.10 -25.92
C GLU A 222 24.11 -9.24 -25.80
N GLU A 223 24.20 -10.18 -26.75
CA GLU A 223 23.35 -11.36 -26.90
C GLU A 223 23.67 -12.50 -25.91
N ALA A 224 22.62 -13.30 -25.60
CA ALA A 224 22.56 -14.73 -25.23
C ALA A 224 21.63 -14.95 -24.02
N THR A 225 20.70 -15.91 -23.90
CA THR A 225 20.33 -17.14 -24.62
C THR A 225 18.86 -17.49 -24.23
N PRO A 226 18.10 -18.30 -25.01
CA PRO A 226 16.64 -18.43 -24.83
C PRO A 226 16.24 -19.44 -23.74
N ARG A 227 15.37 -19.01 -22.81
CA ARG A 227 14.73 -19.88 -21.80
C ARG A 227 13.61 -20.74 -22.41
N LYS A 228 13.64 -22.04 -22.13
CA LYS A 228 12.60 -23.04 -22.48
C LYS A 228 11.23 -22.62 -21.95
N LYS A 229 10.20 -22.67 -22.81
CA LYS A 229 8.78 -22.46 -22.47
C LYS A 229 8.20 -23.73 -21.84
N ALA A 230 7.45 -23.56 -20.74
CA ALA A 230 6.67 -24.61 -20.12
C ALA A 230 5.52 -25.06 -21.05
N SER A 231 5.38 -26.36 -21.24
CA SER A 231 4.32 -26.99 -22.02
C SER A 231 2.98 -26.87 -21.30
N VAL A 232 2.00 -26.29 -21.98
CA VAL A 232 0.58 -26.24 -21.59
C VAL A 232 0.00 -27.65 -21.68
N ILE A 233 -0.59 -28.12 -20.58
CA ILE A 233 -1.34 -29.38 -20.50
C ILE A 233 -2.67 -29.18 -21.24
N LEU A 234 -2.88 -29.95 -22.31
CA LEU A 234 -4.18 -30.08 -22.97
C LEU A 234 -5.01 -31.13 -22.24
N ASN A 235 -6.19 -30.73 -21.73
CA ASN A 235 -7.21 -31.66 -21.27
C ASN A 235 -7.91 -32.31 -22.48
N PRO A 236 -8.09 -33.64 -22.52
CA PRO A 236 -8.89 -34.26 -23.57
C PRO A 236 -10.38 -34.10 -23.29
N SER A 237 -11.12 -33.60 -24.28
CA SER A 237 -12.58 -33.52 -24.27
C SER A 237 -13.19 -34.91 -24.48
N MET A 238 -14.35 -35.09 -23.83
CA MET A 238 -15.25 -36.23 -23.96
C MET A 238 -15.64 -36.54 -25.40
N ASN A 239 -15.68 -37.85 -25.70
CA ASN A 239 -16.68 -38.51 -26.54
C ASN A 239 -17.10 -39.78 -25.81
#